data_AF-A0A255H8M4-F1
#
_entry.id   AF-A0A255H8M4-F1
#
_cell.length_a   1.000
_cell.length_b   1.000
_cell.length_c   1.000
_cell.angle_alpha   90.00
_cell.angle_beta   90.00
_cell.angle_gamma   90.00
#
_symmetry.space_group_name_H-M   'P 1'
#
loop_
_entity.id
_entity.type
_entity.pdbx_description
1 polymer ?
#
loop_
_entity_poly.entity_id
_entity_poly.type
_entity_poly.pdbx_seq_one_letter_code
_entity_poly.pdbx_strand_id
1 'polypeptide(L)'
;MSGKGKVVKGAGGFILKYADEFLRIPKQFTKGAKSADEVAQRIAKSGADTSKLAKASKLRNKFLGKTPGKLSDTGQRVFKRMADEGKILDKYGRPINPADYPNGITKSDLNKLHVRDSTGKPRPLSKCDMGHNPKDAVDYWTETGHRRTPQQNTDWMNDPKNYEFEYGPDNWAKGRANPNRYGNASPTGGADVP
;
A
#
# COMPACT_ATOMS: atom_id res chain seq x y z
N MET A 1 34.99 1.03 -5.47
CA MET A 1 34.23 -0.21 -5.77
C MET A 1 32.77 0.17 -5.95
N SER A 2 32.27 0.19 -7.19
CA SER A 2 30.85 0.46 -7.46
C SER A 2 30.06 -0.79 -7.07
N GLY A 3 29.44 -0.78 -5.88
CA GLY A 3 28.67 -1.92 -5.40
C GLY A 3 27.52 -2.19 -6.36
N LYS A 4 27.41 -3.42 -6.89
CA LYS A 4 26.48 -3.79 -7.95
C LYS A 4 24.99 -3.71 -7.57
N GLY A 5 24.69 -3.31 -6.33
CA GLY A 5 23.35 -3.10 -5.79
C GLY A 5 22.81 -4.34 -5.07
N LYS A 6 21.76 -4.14 -4.28
CA LYS A 6 21.08 -5.16 -3.48
C LYS A 6 19.66 -5.35 -3.97
N VAL A 7 19.32 -6.54 -4.43
CA VAL A 7 17.95 -6.90 -4.79
C VAL A 7 17.16 -7.17 -3.51
N VAL A 8 15.99 -6.54 -3.40
CA VAL A 8 15.05 -6.76 -2.31
C VAL A 8 13.76 -7.35 -2.86
N LYS A 9 13.24 -8.36 -2.16
CA LYS A 9 11.86 -8.82 -2.33
C LYS A 9 10.96 -8.06 -1.37
N GLY A 10 10.01 -7.30 -1.89
CA GLY A 10 8.90 -6.70 -1.15
C GLY A 10 7.57 -7.41 -1.45
N ALA A 11 6.49 -6.96 -0.81
CA ALA A 11 5.16 -7.54 -0.99
C ALA A 11 4.65 -7.40 -2.45
N GLY A 12 5.04 -6.36 -3.18
CA GLY A 12 4.68 -6.16 -4.58
C GLY A 12 5.74 -6.61 -5.60
N GLY A 13 6.65 -7.49 -5.17
CA GLY A 13 7.71 -8.05 -6.01
C GLY A 13 9.08 -7.43 -5.74
N PHE A 14 9.93 -7.39 -6.75
CA PHE A 14 11.35 -7.05 -6.58
C PHE A 14 11.67 -5.60 -6.92
N ILE A 15 12.70 -5.09 -6.24
CA ILE A 15 13.28 -3.76 -6.41
C ILE A 15 14.78 -3.83 -6.12
N LEU A 16 15.58 -2.99 -6.79
CA LEU A 16 17.03 -2.93 -6.57
C LEU A 16 17.34 -1.68 -5.73
N LYS A 17 18.12 -1.83 -4.66
CA LYS A 17 18.77 -0.71 -3.96
C LYS A 17 20.17 -0.56 -4.53
N TYR A 18 20.48 0.58 -5.12
CA TYR A 18 21.80 0.87 -5.66
C TYR A 18 22.18 2.29 -5.23
N ALA A 19 23.34 2.42 -4.58
CA ALA A 19 23.67 3.62 -3.79
C ALA A 19 22.47 4.00 -2.89
N ASP A 20 22.04 5.26 -2.92
CA ASP A 20 20.90 5.74 -2.15
C ASP A 20 19.55 5.63 -2.87
N GLU A 21 19.50 5.02 -4.05
CA GLU A 21 18.31 4.97 -4.87
C GLU A 21 17.66 3.59 -4.94
N PHE A 22 16.34 3.60 -5.11
CA PHE A 22 15.57 2.41 -5.43
C PHE A 22 15.27 2.39 -6.93
N LEU A 23 15.76 1.37 -7.62
CA LEU A 23 15.67 1.20 -9.06
C LEU A 23 14.69 0.07 -9.42
N ARG A 24 14.00 0.26 -10.55
CA ARG A 24 13.07 -0.73 -11.10
C ARG A 24 13.85 -1.84 -11.78
N ILE A 25 13.61 -3.07 -11.37
CA ILE A 25 14.15 -4.25 -12.03
C ILE A 25 13.28 -4.60 -13.27
N PRO A 26 13.87 -4.74 -14.47
CA PRO A 26 13.16 -5.19 -15.66
C PRO A 26 12.45 -6.53 -15.49
N LYS A 27 11.27 -6.68 -16.12
CA LYS A 27 10.40 -7.86 -15.97
C LYS A 27 11.10 -9.17 -16.36
N GLN A 28 12.03 -9.13 -17.32
CA GLN A 28 12.80 -10.29 -17.75
C GLN A 28 13.59 -10.95 -16.61
N PHE A 29 14.06 -10.17 -15.63
CA PHE A 29 14.77 -10.72 -14.48
C PHE A 29 13.81 -11.20 -13.38
N THR A 30 12.64 -10.59 -13.24
CA THR A 30 11.69 -10.90 -12.16
C THR A 30 10.64 -11.94 -12.51
N LYS A 31 10.40 -12.22 -13.79
CA LYS A 31 9.32 -13.13 -14.23
C LYS A 31 9.57 -14.53 -13.66
N GLY A 32 8.59 -15.04 -12.90
CA GLY A 32 8.64 -16.35 -12.27
C GLY A 32 9.57 -16.47 -11.06
N ALA A 33 10.38 -15.44 -10.77
CA ALA A 33 11.36 -15.50 -9.70
C ALA A 33 10.70 -15.57 -8.32
N LYS A 34 11.28 -16.37 -7.42
CA LYS A 34 10.75 -16.62 -6.09
C LYS A 34 11.57 -15.96 -4.98
N SER A 35 12.86 -15.72 -5.20
CA SER A 35 13.76 -15.11 -4.22
C SER A 35 14.53 -13.91 -4.77
N ALA A 36 15.08 -13.11 -3.87
CA ALA A 36 15.96 -12.00 -4.24
C ALA A 36 17.26 -12.54 -4.86
N ASP A 37 17.78 -13.66 -4.35
CA ASP A 37 19.01 -14.31 -4.87
C ASP A 37 18.86 -14.72 -6.33
N GLU A 38 17.73 -15.33 -6.69
CA GLU A 38 17.46 -15.74 -8.06
C GLU A 38 17.45 -14.53 -9.00
N VAL A 39 16.85 -13.43 -8.58
CA VAL A 39 16.84 -12.19 -9.37
C VAL A 39 18.23 -11.56 -9.44
N ALA A 40 18.98 -11.54 -8.34
CA ALA A 40 20.35 -11.02 -8.30
C ALA A 40 21.28 -11.81 -9.23
N GLN A 41 21.21 -13.14 -9.21
CA GLN A 41 21.98 -14.01 -10.12
C GLN A 41 21.59 -13.80 -11.59
N ARG A 42 20.31 -13.63 -11.90
CA ARG A 42 19.85 -13.33 -13.27
C ARG A 42 20.39 -12.00 -13.77
N ILE A 43 20.43 -10.96 -12.92
CA ILE A 43 21.02 -9.66 -13.26
C ILE A 43 22.52 -9.83 -13.52
N ALA A 44 23.24 -10.47 -12.60
CA ALA A 44 24.69 -10.67 -12.75
C ALA A 44 25.04 -11.47 -14.02
N LYS A 45 24.34 -12.58 -14.29
CA LYS A 45 24.55 -13.40 -15.49
C LYS A 45 24.32 -12.63 -16.80
N SER A 46 23.43 -11.63 -16.78
CA SER A 46 23.16 -10.82 -17.97
C SER A 46 24.23 -9.77 -18.27
N GLY A 47 25.14 -9.49 -17.33
CA GLY A 47 26.10 -8.39 -17.44
C GLY A 47 25.45 -7.00 -17.43
N ALA A 48 24.21 -6.88 -16.97
CA ALA A 48 23.47 -5.62 -16.95
C ALA A 48 24.14 -4.60 -16.00
N ASP A 49 24.34 -3.39 -16.50
CA ASP A 49 24.80 -2.26 -15.71
C ASP A 49 23.66 -1.74 -14.82
N THR A 50 23.70 -2.08 -13.53
CA THR A 50 22.64 -1.75 -12.58
C THR A 50 22.51 -0.25 -12.33
N SER A 51 23.57 0.53 -12.54
CA SER A 51 23.56 2.00 -12.38
C SER A 51 22.69 2.71 -13.42
N LYS A 52 22.43 2.05 -14.55
CA LYS A 52 21.61 2.58 -15.66
C LYS A 52 20.14 2.20 -15.56
N LEU A 53 19.73 1.46 -14.52
CA LEU A 53 18.33 1.10 -14.34
C LEU A 53 17.51 2.33 -13.93
N ALA A 54 16.30 2.43 -14.48
CA ALA A 54 15.40 3.52 -14.18
C ALA A 54 14.97 3.53 -12.71
N LYS A 55 14.81 4.72 -12.12
CA LYS A 55 14.27 4.89 -10.77
C LYS A 55 12.91 4.22 -10.63
N ALA A 56 12.70 3.54 -9.51
CA ALA A 56 11.42 2.94 -9.20
C ALA A 56 10.41 4.02 -8.79
N SER A 57 9.25 4.01 -9.44
CA SER A 57 8.08 4.75 -8.97
C SER A 57 7.20 3.87 -8.09
N LYS A 58 6.33 4.51 -7.28
CA LYS A 58 5.36 3.83 -6.41
C LYS A 58 6.01 2.83 -5.45
N LEU A 59 7.05 3.26 -4.73
CA LEU A 59 7.80 2.44 -3.77
C LEU A 59 6.90 1.70 -2.78
N ARG A 60 5.85 2.35 -2.29
CA ARG A 60 4.78 1.74 -1.49
C ARG A 60 4.27 0.43 -2.09
N ASN A 61 3.97 0.43 -3.39
CA ASN A 61 3.46 -0.76 -4.06
C ASN A 61 4.49 -1.87 -4.11
N LYS A 62 5.79 -1.55 -4.15
CA LYS A 62 6.86 -2.55 -4.13
C LYS A 62 7.06 -3.13 -2.74
N PHE A 63 7.10 -2.27 -1.73
CA PHE A 63 7.40 -2.67 -0.36
C PHE A 63 6.21 -3.31 0.34
N LEU A 64 5.06 -2.65 0.31
CA LEU A 64 3.86 -3.03 1.06
C LEU A 64 2.80 -3.72 0.18
N GLY A 65 2.77 -3.44 -1.13
CA GLY A 65 1.75 -3.96 -2.03
C GLY A 65 0.70 -2.91 -2.38
N LYS A 66 -0.40 -3.30 -3.04
CA LYS A 66 -1.49 -2.38 -3.44
C LYS A 66 -2.48 -2.17 -2.30
N THR A 67 -3.10 -0.99 -2.23
CA THR A 67 -4.19 -0.74 -1.28
C THR A 67 -5.36 -1.63 -1.64
N PRO A 68 -5.99 -2.32 -0.67
CA PRO A 68 -7.21 -3.07 -0.94
C PRO A 68 -8.30 -2.14 -1.49
N GLY A 69 -9.19 -2.70 -2.31
CA GLY A 69 -10.32 -1.96 -2.86
C GLY A 69 -11.47 -1.91 -1.85
N LYS A 70 -12.33 -0.90 -1.95
CA LYS A 70 -13.53 -0.79 -1.08
C LYS A 70 -14.46 -2.00 -1.15
N LEU A 71 -14.45 -2.72 -2.28
CA LEU A 71 -15.30 -3.88 -2.53
C LEU A 71 -14.58 -5.23 -2.36
N SER A 72 -13.28 -5.23 -2.03
CA SER A 72 -12.57 -6.48 -1.71
C SER A 72 -12.91 -6.95 -0.30
N ASP A 73 -12.54 -8.17 0.07
CA ASP A 73 -12.84 -8.74 1.40
C ASP A 73 -12.42 -7.80 2.55
N THR A 74 -11.20 -7.25 2.49
CA THR A 74 -10.75 -6.22 3.45
C THR A 74 -11.64 -4.98 3.44
N GLY A 75 -12.02 -4.47 2.26
CA GLY A 75 -12.91 -3.32 2.14
C GLY A 75 -14.31 -3.56 2.70
N GLN A 76 -14.88 -4.75 2.49
CA GLN A 76 -16.16 -5.16 3.08
C GLN A 76 -16.07 -5.24 4.60
N ARG A 77 -14.95 -5.73 5.14
CA ARG A 77 -14.70 -5.76 6.60
C ARG A 77 -14.51 -4.35 7.18
N VAL A 78 -13.88 -3.43 6.45
CA VAL A 78 -13.80 -2.00 6.83
C VAL A 78 -15.19 -1.38 6.84
N PHE A 79 -15.98 -1.59 5.78
CA PHE A 79 -17.36 -1.11 5.71
C PHE A 79 -18.16 -1.58 6.92
N LYS A 80 -18.19 -2.89 7.19
CA LYS A 80 -18.97 -3.44 8.29
C LYS A 80 -18.56 -2.82 9.62
N ARG A 81 -17.25 -2.80 9.92
CA ARG A 81 -16.72 -2.20 11.14
C ARG A 81 -17.13 -0.73 11.28
N MET A 82 -16.93 0.08 10.24
CA MET A 82 -17.28 1.50 10.28
C MET A 82 -18.79 1.74 10.38
N ALA A 83 -19.61 0.87 9.80
CA ALA A 83 -21.06 0.93 9.93
C ALA A 83 -21.50 0.57 11.37
N ASP A 84 -20.91 -0.47 11.96
CA ASP A 84 -21.12 -0.83 13.38
C ASP A 84 -20.68 0.31 14.32
N GLU A 85 -19.63 1.07 13.96
CA GLU A 85 -19.16 2.27 14.68
C GLU A 85 -20.02 3.53 14.40
N GLY A 86 -21.06 3.44 13.57
CA GLY A 86 -21.92 4.57 13.21
C GLY A 86 -21.27 5.63 12.30
N LYS A 87 -20.14 5.31 11.66
CA LYS A 87 -19.39 6.23 10.78
C LYS A 87 -19.90 6.23 9.34
N ILE A 88 -20.59 5.17 8.92
CA ILE A 88 -21.22 5.10 7.60
C ILE A 88 -22.63 5.66 7.68
N LEU A 89 -22.94 6.59 6.78
CA LEU A 89 -24.14 7.40 6.81
C LEU A 89 -24.99 7.22 5.55
N ASP A 90 -26.30 7.46 5.68
CA ASP A 90 -27.21 7.64 4.56
C ASP A 90 -27.06 9.04 3.91
N LYS A 91 -27.87 9.32 2.88
CA LYS A 91 -27.86 10.62 2.17
C LYS A 91 -28.29 11.81 3.04
N TYR A 92 -28.89 11.57 4.20
CA TYR A 92 -29.30 12.60 5.17
C TYR A 92 -28.30 12.75 6.31
N GLY A 93 -27.18 12.01 6.28
CA GLY A 93 -26.13 12.09 7.30
C GLY A 93 -26.43 11.29 8.57
N ARG A 94 -27.38 10.35 8.51
CA ARG A 94 -27.74 9.48 9.65
C ARG A 94 -26.99 8.15 9.55
N PRO A 95 -26.49 7.58 10.65
CA PRO A 95 -25.87 6.25 10.64
C PRO A 95 -26.79 5.20 10.02
N ILE A 96 -26.23 4.33 9.18
CA ILE A 96 -26.97 3.21 8.59
C ILE A 96 -27.07 2.04 9.58
N ASN A 97 -28.01 1.12 9.34
CA ASN A 97 -27.99 -0.19 9.98
C ASN A 97 -27.15 -1.16 9.12
N PRO A 98 -26.03 -1.72 9.61
CA PRO A 98 -25.23 -2.67 8.86
C PRO A 98 -25.99 -3.95 8.48
N ALA A 99 -27.08 -4.30 9.18
CA ALA A 99 -27.94 -5.43 8.84
C ALA A 99 -28.66 -5.26 7.49
N ASP A 100 -28.78 -4.03 6.96
CA ASP A 100 -29.34 -3.76 5.63
C ASP A 100 -28.41 -4.21 4.50
N TYR A 101 -27.16 -4.57 4.84
CA TYR A 101 -26.11 -4.99 3.90
C TYR A 101 -25.56 -6.38 4.27
N PRO A 102 -26.40 -7.44 4.30
CA PRO A 102 -26.00 -8.76 4.80
C PRO A 102 -24.90 -9.42 3.95
N ASN A 103 -24.79 -9.03 2.67
CA ASN A 103 -23.78 -9.53 1.73
C ASN A 103 -22.68 -8.50 1.44
N GLY A 104 -22.56 -7.45 2.27
CA GLY A 104 -21.68 -6.32 2.03
C GLY A 104 -22.22 -5.32 0.99
N ILE A 105 -21.40 -4.33 0.67
CA ILE A 105 -21.73 -3.24 -0.24
C ILE A 105 -21.37 -3.56 -1.69
N THR A 106 -22.15 -3.02 -2.62
CA THR A 106 -21.90 -3.10 -4.06
C THR A 106 -21.33 -1.79 -4.59
N LYS A 107 -20.95 -1.79 -5.88
CA LYS A 107 -20.57 -0.57 -6.60
C LYS A 107 -21.67 0.50 -6.58
N SER A 108 -22.94 0.10 -6.58
CA SER A 108 -24.07 1.03 -6.56
C SER A 108 -24.20 1.76 -5.22
N ASP A 109 -23.87 1.08 -4.12
CA ASP A 109 -23.98 1.62 -2.77
C ASP A 109 -22.92 2.69 -2.47
N LEU A 110 -21.79 2.66 -3.21
CA LEU A 110 -20.73 3.66 -3.07
C LEU A 110 -21.24 5.10 -3.30
N ASN A 111 -22.30 5.29 -4.09
CA ASN A 111 -22.87 6.63 -4.31
C ASN A 111 -24.00 6.99 -3.32
N LYS A 112 -24.50 6.01 -2.56
CA LYS A 112 -25.63 6.18 -1.62
C LYS A 112 -25.14 6.36 -0.19
N LEU A 113 -24.03 5.71 0.14
CA LEU A 113 -23.42 5.71 1.45
C LEU A 113 -22.38 6.81 1.55
N HIS A 114 -22.28 7.40 2.73
CA HIS A 114 -21.45 8.56 2.99
C HIS A 114 -20.56 8.36 4.22
N VAL A 115 -19.45 9.07 4.27
CA VAL A 115 -18.64 9.33 5.48
C VAL A 115 -18.44 10.83 5.62
N ARG A 116 -18.20 11.31 6.83
CA ARG A 116 -17.89 12.72 7.04
C ARG A 116 -16.48 13.03 6.57
N ASP A 117 -16.32 14.14 5.85
CA ASP A 117 -15.01 14.74 5.61
C ASP A 117 -14.47 15.43 6.88
N SER A 118 -13.26 15.96 6.80
CA SER A 118 -12.60 16.70 7.88
C SER A 118 -13.38 17.91 8.41
N THR A 119 -14.35 18.44 7.64
CA THR A 119 -15.24 19.55 8.03
C THR A 119 -16.56 19.07 8.62
N GLY A 120 -16.77 17.75 8.69
CA GLY A 120 -18.02 17.13 9.15
C GLY A 120 -19.07 16.92 8.06
N LYS A 121 -18.80 17.33 6.81
CA LYS A 121 -19.77 17.23 5.71
C LYS A 121 -19.82 15.80 5.16
N PRO A 122 -21.01 15.20 4.98
CA PRO A 122 -21.13 13.88 4.36
C PRO A 122 -20.64 13.87 2.90
N ARG A 123 -19.79 12.91 2.56
CA ARG A 123 -19.25 12.67 1.22
C ARG A 123 -19.50 11.24 0.80
N PRO A 124 -19.93 10.99 -0.44
CA PRO A 124 -20.23 9.64 -0.89
C PRO A 124 -18.96 8.77 -0.88
N LEU A 125 -19.10 7.50 -0.52
CA LEU A 125 -18.00 6.52 -0.50
C LEU A 125 -17.29 6.39 -1.86
N SER A 126 -17.97 6.70 -2.97
CA SER A 126 -17.38 6.72 -4.31
C SER A 126 -16.30 7.78 -4.48
N LYS A 127 -16.31 8.82 -3.65
CA LYS A 127 -15.28 9.87 -3.56
C LYS A 127 -14.29 9.64 -2.41
N CYS A 128 -14.41 8.51 -1.72
CA CYS A 128 -13.55 8.16 -0.61
C CYS A 128 -12.51 7.11 -1.04
N ASP A 129 -11.37 7.13 -0.38
CA ASP A 129 -10.31 6.13 -0.49
C ASP A 129 -10.33 5.20 0.72
N MET A 130 -9.59 4.10 0.62
CA MET A 130 -9.16 3.31 1.79
C MET A 130 -7.95 4.01 2.40
N GLY A 131 -8.19 5.05 3.19
CA GLY A 131 -7.16 5.80 3.90
C GLY A 131 -6.59 4.96 5.03
N HIS A 132 -5.28 5.02 5.28
CA HIS A 132 -4.71 4.26 6.40
C HIS A 132 -4.95 5.02 7.70
N ASN A 133 -5.56 4.33 8.66
CA ASN A 133 -5.85 4.86 9.98
C ASN A 133 -5.81 3.69 10.97
N PRO A 134 -5.14 3.81 12.13
CA PRO A 134 -4.56 5.02 12.72
C PRO A 134 -3.17 5.41 12.21
N LYS A 135 -2.49 4.56 11.45
CA LYS A 135 -1.10 4.77 11.05
C LYS A 135 -0.94 4.86 9.54
N ASP A 136 -0.34 5.93 9.03
CA ASP A 136 -0.04 6.06 7.60
C ASP A 136 0.89 4.93 7.13
N ALA A 137 0.74 4.48 5.89
CA ALA A 137 1.59 3.45 5.31
C ALA A 137 3.07 3.83 5.21
N VAL A 138 3.39 5.11 4.98
CA VAL A 138 4.79 5.55 4.93
C VAL A 138 5.40 5.56 6.33
N ASP A 139 4.65 5.96 7.35
CA ASP A 139 5.09 5.93 8.75
C ASP A 139 5.23 4.50 9.25
N TYR A 140 4.28 3.63 8.91
CA TYR A 140 4.40 2.20 9.15
C TYR A 140 5.68 1.64 8.51
N TRP A 141 5.97 1.99 7.26
CA TRP A 141 7.16 1.54 6.56
C TRP A 141 8.45 2.01 7.25
N THR A 142 8.57 3.32 7.48
CA THR A 142 9.78 3.92 8.06
C THR A 142 10.05 3.43 9.47
N GLU A 143 9.02 3.24 10.28
CA GLU A 143 9.18 2.81 11.66
C GLU A 143 9.30 1.29 11.81
N THR A 144 8.54 0.51 11.04
CA THR A 144 8.36 -0.94 11.27
C THR A 144 8.52 -1.78 10.01
N GLY A 145 7.83 -1.44 8.93
CA GLY A 145 7.63 -2.30 7.75
C GLY A 145 8.92 -2.67 7.01
N HIS A 146 9.94 -1.81 7.02
CA HIS A 146 11.24 -2.10 6.38
C HIS A 146 12.00 -3.27 7.03
N ARG A 147 11.67 -3.62 8.28
CA ARG A 147 12.24 -4.77 9.00
C ARG A 147 11.39 -6.03 8.92
N ARG A 148 10.24 -5.96 8.24
CA ARG A 148 9.26 -7.05 8.15
C ARG A 148 9.41 -7.81 6.85
N THR A 149 8.97 -9.07 6.87
CA THR A 149 8.93 -9.89 5.67
C THR A 149 7.85 -9.39 4.70
N PRO A 150 7.94 -9.72 3.39
CA PRO A 150 6.89 -9.42 2.43
C PRO A 150 5.51 -9.90 2.85
N GLN A 151 5.44 -11.09 3.49
CA GLN A 151 4.18 -11.64 3.97
C GLN A 151 3.61 -10.81 5.11
N GLN A 152 4.42 -10.48 6.13
CA GLN A 152 3.97 -9.63 7.24
C GLN A 152 3.48 -8.25 6.78
N ASN A 153 4.14 -7.66 5.79
CA ASN A 153 3.68 -6.40 5.19
C ASN A 153 2.37 -6.58 4.41
N THR A 154 2.19 -7.72 3.74
CA THR A 154 0.92 -8.08 3.06
C THR A 154 -0.20 -8.29 4.08
N ASP A 155 0.09 -8.92 5.22
CA ASP A 155 -0.87 -9.17 6.30
C ASP A 155 -1.32 -7.84 6.92
N TRP A 156 -0.38 -6.94 7.22
CA TRP A 156 -0.70 -5.57 7.69
C TRP A 156 -1.58 -4.83 6.68
N MET A 157 -1.25 -4.94 5.39
CA MET A 157 -1.99 -4.33 4.29
C MET A 157 -3.41 -4.88 4.10
N ASN A 158 -3.70 -6.09 4.57
CA ASN A 158 -5.01 -6.76 4.46
C ASN A 158 -5.83 -6.70 5.75
N ASP A 159 -5.28 -6.16 6.84
CA ASP A 159 -6.00 -5.97 8.10
C ASP A 159 -6.92 -4.73 8.01
N PRO A 160 -8.26 -4.88 8.12
CA PRO A 160 -9.21 -3.77 8.06
C PRO A 160 -9.05 -2.78 9.22
N LYS A 161 -8.34 -3.13 10.29
CA LYS A 161 -8.06 -2.20 11.40
C LYS A 161 -7.07 -1.10 11.02
N ASN A 162 -6.34 -1.28 9.91
CA ASN A 162 -5.39 -0.29 9.39
C ASN A 162 -6.02 0.68 8.38
N TYR A 163 -7.35 0.68 8.22
CA TYR A 163 -8.03 1.51 7.25
C TYR A 163 -9.32 2.12 7.74
N GLU A 164 -9.63 3.31 7.25
CA GLU A 164 -10.99 3.84 7.20
C GLU A 164 -11.33 4.29 5.77
N PHE A 165 -12.63 4.36 5.46
CA PHE A 165 -13.06 5.13 4.31
C PHE A 165 -12.89 6.61 4.62
N GLU A 166 -12.06 7.27 3.84
CA GLU A 166 -11.71 8.66 4.04
C GLU A 166 -11.94 9.44 2.76
N TYR A 167 -12.49 10.66 2.86
CA TYR A 167 -12.69 11.50 1.69
C TYR A 167 -11.35 11.75 0.98
N GLY A 168 -11.31 11.50 -0.33
CA GLY A 168 -10.05 11.48 -1.11
C GLY A 168 -9.18 12.73 -0.90
N PRO A 169 -9.72 13.95 -1.04
CA PRO A 169 -8.96 15.18 -0.78
C PRO A 169 -8.30 15.27 0.59
N ASP A 170 -8.96 14.82 1.66
CA ASP A 170 -8.39 14.81 3.02
C ASP A 170 -7.23 13.80 3.10
N ASN A 171 -7.45 12.58 2.61
CA ASN A 171 -6.44 11.53 2.57
C ASN A 171 -5.18 11.97 1.77
N TRP A 172 -5.38 12.61 0.61
CA TRP A 172 -4.27 13.09 -0.21
C TRP A 172 -3.53 14.26 0.44
N ALA A 173 -4.24 15.17 1.10
CA ALA A 173 -3.65 16.27 1.83
C ALA A 173 -2.77 15.76 2.98
N LYS A 174 -3.26 14.79 3.77
CA LYS A 174 -2.49 14.12 4.83
C LYS A 174 -1.22 13.48 4.28
N GLY A 175 -1.34 12.70 3.20
CA GLY A 175 -0.19 12.07 2.56
C GLY A 175 0.85 13.06 2.01
N ARG A 176 0.41 14.22 1.49
CA ARG A 176 1.31 15.30 1.03
C ARG A 176 2.02 15.99 2.19
N ALA A 177 1.32 16.19 3.31
CA ALA A 177 1.85 16.85 4.51
C ALA A 177 2.78 15.94 5.32
N ASN A 178 2.71 14.61 5.13
CA ASN A 178 3.59 13.68 5.83
C ASN A 178 5.06 14.00 5.52
N PRO A 179 5.96 14.14 6.52
CA PRO A 179 7.38 14.39 6.28
C PRO A 179 8.16 13.15 5.83
N ASN A 180 7.67 11.95 6.15
CA ASN A 180 8.31 10.69 5.83
C ASN A 180 8.17 10.33 4.34
N ARG A 181 9.20 9.65 3.83
CA ARG A 181 9.21 9.09 2.47
C ARG A 181 9.63 7.62 2.57
N TYR A 182 9.15 6.80 1.63
CA TYR A 182 9.55 5.39 1.57
C TYR A 182 11.07 5.20 1.38
N GLY A 183 11.77 6.21 0.86
CA GLY A 183 13.23 6.22 0.75
C GLY A 183 13.97 6.42 2.07
N ASN A 184 13.31 6.92 3.12
CA ASN A 184 13.92 7.22 4.42
C ASN A 184 14.30 5.95 5.20
N ALA A 185 13.84 4.77 4.77
CA ALA A 185 14.18 3.49 5.37
C ALA A 185 14.53 2.46 4.30
N SER A 186 15.52 1.63 4.58
CA SER A 186 15.95 0.55 3.70
C SER A 186 15.55 -0.82 4.25
N PRO A 187 15.12 -1.75 3.39
CA PRO A 187 14.86 -3.13 3.78
C PRO A 187 16.09 -3.79 4.41
N THR A 188 15.92 -4.51 5.52
CA THR A 188 17.04 -5.19 6.20
C THR A 188 17.51 -6.46 5.49
N GLY A 189 16.66 -7.08 4.69
CA GLY A 189 16.97 -8.27 3.89
C GLY A 189 17.24 -7.94 2.42
N GLY A 190 17.78 -8.91 1.68
CA GLY A 190 18.03 -8.82 0.25
C GLY A 190 19.20 -9.70 -0.19
N ALA A 191 19.50 -9.67 -1.48
CA ALA A 191 20.60 -10.38 -2.09
C ALA A 191 21.48 -9.39 -2.86
N ASP A 192 22.78 -9.38 -2.60
CA ASP A 192 23.70 -8.56 -3.36
C ASP A 192 23.83 -9.11 -4.78
N VAL A 193 23.88 -8.22 -5.77
CA VAL A 193 24.19 -8.60 -7.16
C VAL A 193 25.68 -8.95 -7.22
N PRO A 194 26.05 -10.20 -7.57
CA PRO A 194 27.44 -10.63 -7.59
C PRO A 194 28.32 -9.90 -8.61
#